data_AF-A0A382HPU1-F1
#
_entry.id   AF-A0A382HPU1-F1
#
_cell.length_a   1.000
_cell.length_b   1.000
_cell.length_c   1.000
_cell.angle_alpha   90.00
_cell.angle_beta   90.00
_cell.angle_gamma   90.00
#
_symmetry.space_group_name_H-M   'P 1'
#
loop_
_entity.id
_entity.type
_entity.pdbx_description
1 polymer ?
#
loop_
_entity_poly.entity_id
_entity_poly.type
_entity_poly.pdbx_seq_one_letter_code
_entity_poly.pdbx_strand_id
1 'polypeptide(L)'
;MLKTTTVGSYPRKNKPKDTLRKPSVSDEEAFEMIDWAVNDQCKIELDIITDGEAYRENMYWFYQLRIDGVNCQRKKYKQFTLGGSTENVDLSKAHPLVKEKGGFGIECAVVEDEIKNQRWNLS
;
A
#
# COMPACT_ATOMS: atom_id res chain seq x y z
N MET A 1 -10.71 -7.69 30.49
CA MET A 1 -11.37 -6.67 29.64
C MET A 1 -10.79 -6.81 28.25
N LEU A 2 -11.62 -6.84 27.21
CA LEU A 2 -11.15 -6.90 25.82
C LEU A 2 -10.71 -5.49 25.41
N LYS A 3 -9.59 -5.38 24.67
CA LYS A 3 -9.11 -4.12 24.10
C LYS A 3 -9.44 -4.03 22.62
N THR A 4 -9.73 -2.82 22.16
CA THR A 4 -10.10 -2.47 20.80
C THR A 4 -8.96 -1.75 20.08
N THR A 5 -8.80 -2.01 18.78
CA THR A 5 -7.77 -1.39 17.95
C THR A 5 -8.12 -1.52 16.47
N THR A 6 -7.44 -0.77 15.62
CA THR A 6 -7.35 -1.04 14.18
C THR A 6 -6.04 -1.74 13.83
N VAL A 7 -5.91 -2.22 12.58
CA VAL A 7 -4.78 -3.05 12.12
C VAL A 7 -3.66 -2.26 11.42
N GLY A 8 -3.76 -0.92 11.35
CA GLY A 8 -2.82 -0.08 10.61
C GLY A 8 -3.57 1.01 9.85
N SER A 9 -3.73 0.82 8.54
CA SER A 9 -4.46 1.75 7.68
C SER A 9 -5.88 2.07 8.19
N TYR A 10 -6.24 3.35 8.17
CA TYR A 10 -7.55 3.87 8.59
C TYR A 10 -8.28 4.48 7.38
N PRO A 11 -9.62 4.61 7.40
CA PRO A 11 -10.34 5.32 6.35
C PRO A 11 -9.72 6.69 6.06
N ARG A 12 -9.73 7.11 4.80
CA ARG A 12 -9.19 8.43 4.41
C ARG A 12 -10.32 9.46 4.48
N LYS A 13 -10.09 10.60 5.15
CA LYS A 13 -11.03 11.74 5.18
C LYS A 13 -11.50 12.12 3.78
N ASN A 14 -10.55 12.24 2.85
CA ASN A 14 -10.76 12.50 1.44
C ASN A 14 -10.33 11.28 0.64
N LYS A 15 -11.26 10.58 -0.01
CA LYS A 15 -10.96 9.39 -0.81
C LYS A 15 -10.36 9.81 -2.17
N PRO A 16 -9.11 9.43 -2.49
CA PRO A 16 -8.55 9.73 -3.80
C PRO A 16 -9.23 8.90 -4.89
N LYS A 17 -9.28 9.47 -6.10
CA LYS A 17 -9.86 8.82 -7.29
C LYS A 17 -9.04 7.61 -7.74
N ASP A 18 -7.72 7.70 -7.62
CA ASP A 18 -6.78 6.59 -7.85
C ASP A 18 -6.14 6.22 -6.51
N THR A 19 -6.38 5.00 -6.05
CA THR A 19 -5.81 4.48 -4.79
C THR A 19 -4.45 3.82 -4.99
N LEU A 20 -4.02 3.59 -6.24
CA LEU A 20 -2.75 2.93 -6.58
C LEU A 20 -1.62 3.94 -6.81
N ARG A 21 -1.94 5.19 -7.17
CA ARG A 21 -0.97 6.24 -7.45
C ARG A 21 -1.38 7.50 -6.71
N LYS A 22 -0.66 7.84 -5.63
CA LYS A 22 -0.75 9.16 -5.01
C LYS A 22 0.44 10.00 -5.48
N PRO A 23 0.28 11.30 -5.70
CA PRO A 23 1.40 12.22 -5.60
C PRO A 23 2.06 12.08 -4.23
N SER A 24 3.39 12.18 -4.19
CA SER A 24 4.12 12.40 -2.93
C SER A 24 3.52 13.60 -2.20
N VAL A 25 3.15 13.41 -0.93
CA VAL A 25 2.62 14.48 -0.07
C VAL A 25 3.75 15.13 0.70
N SER A 26 3.56 16.40 1.10
CA SER A 26 4.50 17.06 2.02
C SER A 26 4.37 16.49 3.43
N ASP A 27 5.35 16.80 4.29
CA ASP A 27 5.32 16.38 5.70
C ASP A 27 4.13 17.04 6.44
N GLU A 28 3.78 18.28 6.10
CA GLU A 28 2.62 18.98 6.65
C GLU A 28 1.32 18.29 6.25
N GLU A 29 1.15 17.95 4.97
CA GLU A 29 -0.02 17.21 4.49
C GLU A 29 -0.11 15.83 5.14
N ALA A 30 1.03 15.14 5.33
CA ALA A 30 1.07 13.87 6.03
C ALA A 30 0.63 14.03 7.49
N PHE A 31 1.10 15.07 8.18
CA PHE A 31 0.73 15.36 9.56
C PHE A 31 -0.77 15.66 9.70
N GLU A 32 -1.36 16.46 8.81
CA GLU A 32 -2.81 16.73 8.82
C GLU A 32 -3.65 15.46 8.64
N MET A 33 -3.19 14.52 7.83
CA MET A 33 -3.85 13.22 7.64
C MET A 33 -3.78 12.37 8.91
N ILE A 34 -2.63 12.36 9.58
CA ILE A 34 -2.41 11.63 10.84
C ILE A 34 -3.27 12.25 11.95
N ASP A 35 -3.24 13.57 12.10
CA ASP A 35 -4.01 14.30 13.12
C ASP A 35 -5.51 14.01 13.00
N TRP A 36 -6.04 14.01 11.77
CA TRP A 36 -7.44 13.64 11.56
C TRP A 36 -7.75 12.19 11.99
N ALA A 37 -6.92 11.22 11.59
CA ALA A 37 -7.13 9.81 11.90
C ALA A 37 -7.03 9.54 13.40
N VAL A 38 -6.09 10.19 14.09
CA VAL A 38 -5.91 10.11 15.54
C VAL A 38 -7.13 10.68 16.25
N ASN A 39 -7.57 11.89 15.88
CA ASN A 39 -8.73 12.53 16.49
C ASN A 39 -10.03 11.73 16.30
N ASP A 40 -10.20 11.10 15.13
CA ASP A 40 -11.38 10.26 14.87
C ASP A 40 -11.36 8.98 15.71
N GLN A 41 -10.22 8.28 15.75
CA GLN A 41 -10.03 7.07 16.58
C GLN A 41 -10.20 7.36 18.09
N CYS A 42 -9.74 8.52 18.57
CA CYS A 42 -9.96 8.95 19.95
C CYS A 42 -11.44 9.21 20.24
N LYS A 43 -12.19 9.82 19.31
CA LYS A 43 -13.64 10.10 19.48
C LYS A 43 -14.49 8.84 19.57
N ILE A 44 -14.07 7.76 18.90
CA ILE A 44 -14.72 6.45 18.98
C ILE A 44 -14.15 5.58 20.12
N GLU A 45 -13.27 6.14 20.94
CA GLU A 45 -12.75 5.55 22.17
C GLU A 45 -11.99 4.22 21.97
N LEU A 46 -11.20 4.11 20.90
CA LEU A 46 -10.29 2.96 20.76
C LEU A 46 -9.23 2.94 21.87
N ASP A 47 -8.94 1.75 22.40
CA ASP A 47 -7.90 1.57 23.43
C ASP A 47 -6.49 1.79 22.87
N ILE A 48 -6.29 1.46 21.59
CA ILE A 48 -5.03 1.61 20.86
C ILE A 48 -5.34 2.19 19.48
N ILE A 49 -4.61 3.25 19.12
CA ILE A 49 -4.80 3.99 17.88
C ILE A 49 -3.59 3.82 16.95
N THR A 50 -3.79 4.10 15.67
CA THR A 50 -2.73 4.14 14.64
C THR A 50 -2.65 5.52 14.00
N ASP A 51 -1.59 5.78 13.23
CA ASP A 51 -1.45 6.99 12.41
C ASP A 51 -2.35 6.99 11.16
N GLY A 52 -3.05 5.86 10.91
CA GLY A 52 -3.98 5.65 9.80
C GLY A 52 -3.36 5.48 8.42
N GLU A 53 -2.04 5.61 8.27
CA GLU A 53 -1.28 5.34 7.04
C GLU A 53 -1.80 6.04 5.75
N ALA A 54 -2.61 7.10 5.88
CA ALA A 54 -3.27 7.76 4.75
C ALA A 54 -2.29 8.51 3.83
N TYR A 55 -1.09 8.82 4.33
CA TYR A 55 0.01 9.41 3.56
C TYR A 55 0.67 8.40 2.60
N ARG A 56 0.52 7.09 2.82
CA ARG A 56 1.10 6.04 1.96
C ARG A 56 0.23 5.80 0.72
N GLU A 57 0.82 5.63 -0.46
CA GLU A 57 0.06 5.23 -1.67
C GLU A 57 -0.27 3.75 -1.58
N ASN A 58 0.78 2.95 -1.41
CA ASN A 58 0.75 1.50 -1.21
C ASN A 58 1.90 1.11 -0.28
N MET A 59 1.65 0.14 0.61
CA MET A 59 2.65 -0.42 1.52
C MET A 59 3.98 -0.77 0.83
N TYR A 60 3.94 -1.46 -0.31
CA TYR A 60 5.17 -1.88 -1.00
C TYR A 60 5.95 -0.69 -1.56
N TRP A 61 5.25 0.23 -2.21
CA TRP A 61 5.87 1.38 -2.85
C TRP A 61 6.52 2.31 -1.83
N PHE A 62 5.86 2.52 -0.70
CA PHE A 62 6.35 3.34 0.40
C PHE A 62 7.75 2.90 0.88
N TYR A 63 7.96 1.58 1.04
CA TYR A 63 9.27 1.05 1.44
C TYR A 63 10.25 0.94 0.28
N GLN A 64 9.81 0.55 -0.91
CA GLN A 64 10.70 0.39 -2.05
C GLN A 64 11.41 1.70 -2.43
N LEU A 65 10.73 2.85 -2.32
CA LEU A 65 11.35 4.16 -2.52
C LEU A 65 12.43 4.49 -1.49
N ARG A 66 12.38 3.85 -0.33
CA ARG A 66 13.17 4.14 0.86
C ARG A 66 14.23 3.09 1.12
N ILE A 67 14.56 2.22 0.18
CA ILE A 67 15.54 1.15 0.38
C ILE A 67 16.65 1.28 -0.68
N ASP A 68 17.90 1.31 -0.21
CA ASP A 68 19.05 1.33 -1.11
C ASP A 68 19.17 0.03 -1.88
N GLY A 69 19.61 0.12 -3.13
CA GLY A 69 19.70 -1.03 -4.03
C GLY A 69 18.38 -1.43 -4.69
N VAL A 70 17.25 -0.78 -4.36
CA VAL A 70 15.96 -0.97 -5.04
C VAL A 70 15.70 0.15 -6.04
N ASN A 71 15.58 -0.17 -7.33
CA ASN A 71 15.17 0.77 -8.37
C ASN A 71 13.66 0.64 -8.64
N CYS A 72 12.93 1.68 -8.24
CA CYS A 72 11.49 1.78 -8.42
C CYS A 72 11.06 2.32 -9.79
N GLN A 73 11.96 3.02 -10.49
CA GLN A 73 11.70 3.56 -11.83
C GLN A 73 11.80 2.47 -12.90
N ARG A 74 12.79 1.58 -12.77
CA ARG A 74 12.93 0.42 -13.66
C ARG A 74 12.09 -0.73 -13.12
N LYS A 75 10.89 -0.88 -13.68
CA LYS A 75 9.99 -1.98 -13.31
C LYS A 75 10.15 -3.16 -14.26
N LYS A 76 10.06 -4.38 -13.73
CA LYS A 76 9.92 -5.60 -14.52
C LYS A 76 8.53 -6.17 -14.31
N TYR A 77 7.83 -6.40 -15.40
CA TYR A 77 6.56 -7.13 -15.36
C TYR A 77 6.83 -8.59 -14.98
N LYS A 78 6.17 -9.05 -13.94
CA LYS A 78 6.16 -10.46 -13.56
C LYS A 78 4.73 -10.98 -13.62
N GLN A 79 4.54 -11.98 -14.47
CA GLN A 79 3.30 -12.75 -14.51
C GLN A 79 3.34 -13.75 -13.37
N PHE A 80 2.36 -13.68 -12.47
CA PHE A 80 2.10 -14.72 -11.51
C PHE A 80 1.01 -15.61 -12.09
N THR A 81 1.24 -16.92 -12.10
CA THR A 81 0.20 -17.88 -12.41
C THR A 81 -0.90 -17.78 -11.34
N LEU A 82 -2.11 -18.22 -11.67
CA LEU A 82 -3.12 -18.50 -10.66
C LEU A 82 -2.51 -19.46 -9.62
N GLY A 83 -2.15 -18.92 -8.45
CA GLY A 83 -1.65 -19.71 -7.34
C GLY A 83 -2.84 -20.40 -6.68
N GLY A 84 -2.85 -21.73 -6.68
CA GLY A 84 -3.96 -22.53 -6.16
C GLY A 84 -4.99 -22.95 -7.21
N SER A 85 -5.94 -23.79 -6.81
CA SER A 85 -7.00 -24.26 -7.70
C SER A 85 -8.05 -23.16 -7.92
N THR A 86 -8.44 -22.95 -9.17
CA THR A 86 -9.61 -22.11 -9.52
C THR A 86 -10.90 -22.92 -9.64
N GLU A 87 -10.88 -24.18 -9.21
CA GLU A 87 -12.05 -25.03 -9.18
C GLU A 87 -13.13 -24.38 -8.30
N ASN A 88 -14.30 -24.14 -8.88
CA ASN A 88 -15.45 -23.42 -8.28
C ASN A 88 -15.27 -21.92 -8.02
N VAL A 89 -14.25 -21.27 -8.59
CA VAL A 89 -14.11 -19.81 -8.55
C VAL A 89 -14.82 -19.19 -9.75
N ASP A 90 -15.76 -18.27 -9.51
CA ASP A 90 -16.41 -17.49 -10.57
C ASP A 90 -15.44 -16.44 -11.15
N LEU A 91 -14.71 -16.84 -12.19
CA LEU A 91 -13.79 -15.97 -12.90
C LEU A 91 -14.47 -14.99 -13.86
N SER A 92 -15.81 -14.98 -14.00
CA SER A 92 -16.49 -13.96 -14.81
C SER A 92 -16.32 -12.55 -14.27
N LYS A 93 -16.12 -12.43 -12.95
CA LYS A 93 -15.84 -11.18 -12.23
C LYS A 93 -14.35 -10.81 -12.21
N ALA A 94 -13.48 -11.73 -12.63
CA ALA A 94 -12.06 -11.46 -12.69
C ALA A 94 -11.75 -10.49 -13.85
N HIS A 95 -10.73 -9.66 -13.67
CA HIS A 95 -10.25 -8.76 -14.73
C HIS A 95 -9.93 -9.57 -16.00
N PRO A 96 -10.29 -9.12 -17.22
CA PRO A 96 -10.09 -9.88 -18.46
C PRO A 96 -8.68 -10.46 -18.66
N LEU A 97 -7.67 -9.71 -18.22
CA LEU A 97 -6.25 -10.13 -18.22
C LEU A 97 -5.99 -11.45 -17.45
N VAL A 98 -6.80 -11.79 -16.45
CA VAL A 98 -6.67 -13.05 -15.70
C VAL A 98 -6.99 -14.25 -16.59
N LYS A 99 -8.00 -14.14 -17.46
CA LYS A 99 -8.37 -15.19 -18.42
C LYS A 99 -7.37 -15.28 -19.57
N GLU A 100 -6.90 -14.14 -20.06
CA GLU A 100 -5.97 -14.08 -21.20
C GLU A 100 -4.56 -14.56 -20.83
N LYS A 101 -4.07 -14.18 -19.65
CA LYS A 101 -2.68 -14.45 -19.22
C LYS A 101 -2.54 -15.57 -18.18
N GLY A 102 -3.64 -16.24 -17.83
CA GLY A 102 -3.63 -17.34 -16.85
C GLY A 102 -3.24 -16.93 -15.42
N GLY A 103 -3.50 -15.67 -15.05
CA GLY A 103 -3.16 -15.13 -13.73
C GLY A 103 -3.03 -13.62 -13.69
N PHE A 104 -2.46 -13.09 -12.61
CA PHE A 104 -2.29 -11.65 -12.42
C PHE A 104 -0.85 -11.24 -12.70
N GLY A 105 -0.68 -10.08 -13.35
CA GLY A 105 0.63 -9.49 -13.59
C GLY A 105 0.85 -8.30 -12.68
N ILE A 106 2.05 -8.18 -12.11
CA ILE A 106 2.45 -6.99 -11.36
C ILE A 106 3.74 -6.42 -11.94
N GLU A 107 3.85 -5.10 -11.92
CA GLU A 107 5.11 -4.41 -12.16
C GLU A 107 5.91 -4.37 -10.85
N CYS A 108 7.03 -5.10 -10.81
CA CYS A 108 7.90 -5.13 -9.64
C CYS A 108 9.05 -4.14 -9.81
N ALA A 109 9.40 -3.43 -8.74
CA ALA A 109 10.71 -2.79 -8.61
C ALA A 109 11.82 -3.84 -8.72
N VAL A 110 13.00 -3.42 -9.17
CA VAL A 110 14.15 -4.32 -9.35
C VAL A 110 15.24 -4.04 -8.33
N VAL A 111 15.92 -5.09 -7.90
CA VAL A 111 17.15 -4.96 -7.11
C VAL A 111 18.31 -4.75 -8.09
N GLU A 112 19.03 -3.65 -7.95
CA GLU A 112 20.16 -3.28 -8.83
C GLU A 112 21.49 -3.25 -8.10
N ASP A 113 21.44 -3.14 -6.77
CA ASP A 113 22.62 -3.11 -5.92
C ASP A 113 22.30 -3.81 -4.59
N GLU A 114 23.28 -3.86 -3.71
CA GLU A 114 23.15 -4.41 -2.36
C GLU A 114 22.03 -3.71 -1.58
N ILE A 115 21.09 -4.50 -1.06
CA ILE A 115 19.97 -3.99 -0.27
C ILE A 115 20.51 -3.47 1.07
N LYS A 116 20.47 -2.15 1.27
CA LYS A 116 20.95 -1.47 2.49
C LYS A 116 19.90 -0.51 3.05
N ASN A 117 20.13 -0.12 4.31
CA ASN A 117 19.52 0.97 5.11
C ASN A 117 18.23 1.61 4.56
N GLN A 118 17.19 1.68 5.40
CA GLN A 118 16.00 2.45 5.07
C GLN A 118 16.29 3.97 5.11
N ARG A 119 16.02 4.68 4.01
CA ARG A 119 16.08 6.14 3.90
C ARG A 119 14.73 6.74 4.24
N TRP A 120 14.63 7.36 5.41
CA TRP A 120 13.38 7.99 5.85
C TRP A 120 13.18 9.38 5.27
N ASN A 121 14.27 10.06 4.91
CA ASN A 121 14.26 11.37 4.27
C ASN A 121 14.40 11.19 2.76
N LEU A 122 13.28 11.18 2.05
CA LEU A 122 13.27 11.32 0.60
C LEU A 122 13.22 12.80 0.26
N SER A 123 14.38 13.45 0.23
CA SER A 123 14.56 14.78 -0.37
C SER A 123 14.74 14.67 -1.88
#